data_AF-A0A382N3Y3-F1
#
_entry.id   AF-A0A382N3Y3-F1
#
_cell.length_a   1.000
_cell.length_b   1.000
_cell.length_c   1.000
_cell.angle_alpha   90.00
_cell.angle_beta   90.00
_cell.angle_gamma   90.00
#
_symmetry.space_group_name_H-M   'P 1'
#
loop_
_entity.id
_entity.type
_entity.pdbx_description
1 polymer ?
#
loop_
_entity_poly.entity_id
_entity_poly.type
_entity_poly.pdbx_seq_one_letter_code
_entity_poly.pdbx_strand_id
1 'polypeptide(L)'
;VSTLLTKRLARSLWRTKLRLYSVILMIAVGVFAGISFGTYANSTQTLYDNIYADDEDGVNLPDIWVENSAATWDGATAASLCQTISEQWPDASMPLENCEPRMVIDGLMFHIGEGEEKLIPAVWHGIDEGRVDRVWMPENDCCSGRLASADDEIVLDEHAASGMEIGIGDTVSIGAGHGSMDFTVVGIGYHSQHLFFSQMGSILPADPGTFATGYLSDTGIERLANLSAGSANLLLLDVAGSPEYDLQSTEEVEGERLSEIIASVKDTVMAADDASFITYDRSGVDSVEFLRADAEGASKSYPIITGMIAMVAGITIFLSLQRLIQSQAREIAILRTLGIP
;
A
#
# COMPACT_ATOMS: atom_id res chain seq x y z
N VAL A 1 15.61 -48.59 -27.92
CA VAL A 1 14.64 -48.96 -26.85
C VAL A 1 13.80 -47.75 -26.41
N SER A 2 14.42 -46.61 -26.06
CA SER A 2 13.72 -45.38 -25.64
C SER A 2 12.71 -44.80 -26.67
N THR A 3 13.04 -44.80 -27.96
CA THR A 3 12.19 -44.24 -29.04
C THR A 3 10.94 -45.06 -29.38
N LEU A 4 10.98 -46.39 -29.17
CA LEU A 4 9.83 -47.27 -29.39
C LEU A 4 8.83 -47.21 -28.22
N LEU A 5 9.35 -47.06 -27.00
CA LEU A 5 8.55 -46.89 -25.77
C LEU A 5 7.80 -45.55 -25.79
N THR A 6 8.49 -44.44 -26.08
CA THR A 6 7.87 -43.11 -26.21
C THR A 6 6.77 -43.08 -27.28
N LYS A 7 7.00 -43.69 -28.44
CA LYS A 7 6.01 -43.76 -29.53
C LYS A 7 4.77 -44.62 -29.17
N ARG A 8 4.95 -45.69 -28.38
CA ARG A 8 3.84 -46.49 -27.82
C ARG A 8 3.07 -45.73 -26.75
N LEU A 9 3.77 -45.04 -25.85
CA LEU A 9 3.19 -44.23 -24.79
C LEU A 9 2.33 -43.10 -25.38
N ALA A 10 2.84 -42.38 -26.39
CA ALA A 10 2.09 -41.35 -27.11
C ALA A 10 0.81 -41.90 -27.77
N ARG A 11 0.87 -43.10 -28.37
CA ARG A 11 -0.29 -43.74 -29.00
C ARG A 11 -1.34 -44.22 -27.99
N SER A 12 -0.89 -44.67 -26.82
CA SER A 12 -1.74 -45.04 -25.69
C SER A 12 -2.47 -43.81 -25.11
N LEU A 13 -1.73 -42.73 -24.86
CA LEU A 13 -2.27 -41.45 -24.39
C LEU A 13 -3.28 -40.84 -25.38
N TRP A 14 -3.03 -40.99 -26.69
CA TRP A 14 -3.94 -40.54 -27.75
C TRP A 14 -5.26 -41.33 -27.79
N ARG A 15 -5.31 -42.56 -27.26
CA ARG A 15 -6.56 -43.34 -27.17
C ARG A 15 -7.47 -42.85 -26.04
N THR A 16 -6.95 -42.18 -25.02
CA THR A 16 -7.68 -41.69 -23.84
C THR A 16 -7.72 -40.16 -23.75
N LYS A 17 -7.88 -39.49 -24.90
CA LYS A 17 -7.79 -38.02 -25.05
C LYS A 17 -8.52 -37.23 -23.96
N LEU A 18 -9.79 -37.54 -23.71
CA LEU A 18 -10.64 -36.76 -22.80
C LEU A 18 -10.14 -36.81 -21.35
N ARG A 19 -9.72 -37.99 -20.89
CA ARG A 19 -9.12 -38.16 -19.56
C ARG A 19 -7.76 -37.48 -19.47
N LEU A 20 -6.94 -37.59 -20.53
CA LEU A 20 -5.65 -36.94 -20.59
C LEU A 20 -5.78 -35.40 -20.53
N TYR A 21 -6.70 -34.82 -21.31
CA TYR A 21 -6.97 -33.39 -21.29
C TYR A 21 -7.44 -32.91 -19.93
N SER A 22 -8.34 -33.64 -19.26
CA SER A 22 -8.81 -33.29 -17.92
C SER A 22 -7.68 -33.29 -16.89
N VAL A 23 -6.79 -34.27 -16.94
CA VAL A 23 -5.64 -34.35 -16.02
C VAL A 23 -4.64 -33.23 -16.30
N ILE A 24 -4.33 -32.97 -17.56
CA ILE A 24 -3.44 -31.86 -17.95
C ILE A 24 -4.03 -30.52 -17.52
N LEU A 25 -5.33 -30.30 -17.73
CA LEU A 25 -6.00 -29.07 -17.32
C LEU A 25 -5.95 -28.87 -15.81
N MET A 26 -6.20 -29.93 -15.03
CA MET A 26 -6.14 -29.85 -13.57
C MET A 26 -4.72 -29.54 -13.06
N ILE A 27 -3.69 -30.13 -13.68
CA ILE A 27 -2.30 -29.81 -13.38
C ILE A 27 -2.00 -28.35 -13.76
N ALA A 28 -2.44 -27.91 -14.94
CA ALA A 28 -2.24 -26.55 -15.40
C ALA A 28 -2.86 -25.54 -14.44
N VAL A 29 -4.12 -25.72 -14.03
CA VAL A 29 -4.81 -24.86 -13.05
C VAL A 29 -4.04 -24.79 -11.73
N GLY A 30 -3.55 -25.94 -11.22
CA GLY A 30 -2.74 -25.96 -10.00
C GLY A 30 -1.44 -25.18 -10.14
N VAL A 31 -0.70 -25.40 -11.23
CA VAL A 31 0.56 -24.68 -11.50
C VAL A 31 0.31 -23.18 -11.67
N PHE A 32 -0.72 -22.79 -12.43
CA PHE A 32 -1.08 -21.39 -12.59
C PHE A 32 -1.48 -20.75 -11.27
N ALA A 33 -2.30 -21.41 -10.45
CA ALA A 33 -2.66 -20.92 -9.12
C ALA A 33 -1.40 -20.72 -8.24
N GLY A 34 -0.47 -21.68 -8.22
CA GLY A 34 0.78 -21.56 -7.48
C GLY A 34 1.65 -20.39 -7.94
N ILE A 35 1.81 -20.21 -9.25
CA ILE A 35 2.55 -19.07 -9.83
C ILE A 35 1.85 -17.75 -9.52
N SER A 36 0.52 -17.69 -9.66
CA SER A 36 -0.26 -16.48 -9.35
C SER A 36 -0.15 -16.07 -7.88
N PHE A 37 -0.25 -17.01 -6.94
CA PHE A 37 -0.06 -16.69 -5.52
C PHE A 37 1.38 -16.30 -5.19
N GLY A 38 2.37 -16.95 -5.82
CA GLY A 38 3.78 -16.59 -5.61
C GLY A 38 4.14 -15.22 -6.16
N THR A 39 3.60 -14.88 -7.34
CA THR A 39 3.76 -13.54 -7.92
C THR A 39 3.05 -12.49 -7.09
N TYR A 40 1.81 -12.74 -6.65
CA TYR A 40 1.10 -11.86 -5.72
C TYR A 40 1.91 -11.59 -4.45
N ALA A 41 2.35 -12.64 -3.74
CA ALA A 41 3.08 -12.49 -2.49
C ALA A 41 4.38 -11.69 -2.65
N ASN A 42 5.13 -11.95 -3.72
CA ASN A 42 6.35 -11.20 -4.00
C ASN A 42 6.06 -9.76 -4.41
N SER A 43 5.04 -9.53 -5.24
CA SER A 43 4.66 -8.20 -5.71
C SER A 43 4.14 -7.31 -4.58
N THR A 44 3.25 -7.80 -3.72
CA THR A 44 2.74 -7.03 -2.58
C THR A 44 3.88 -6.65 -1.63
N GLN A 45 4.78 -7.60 -1.33
CA GLN A 45 5.93 -7.32 -0.48
C GLN A 45 6.88 -6.30 -1.11
N THR A 46 7.24 -6.47 -2.38
CA THR A 46 8.11 -5.52 -3.09
C THR A 46 7.46 -4.14 -3.21
N LEU A 47 6.14 -4.07 -3.44
CA LEU A 47 5.42 -2.81 -3.50
C LEU A 47 5.46 -2.08 -2.16
N TYR A 48 5.17 -2.79 -1.07
CA TYR A 48 5.22 -2.25 0.28
C TYR A 48 6.62 -1.73 0.61
N ASP A 49 7.65 -2.56 0.41
CA ASP A 49 9.05 -2.23 0.70
C ASP A 49 9.55 -1.04 -0.13
N ASN A 50 9.13 -0.93 -1.40
CA ASN A 50 9.58 0.15 -2.28
C ASN A 50 8.87 1.48 -1.99
N ILE A 51 7.55 1.45 -1.75
CA ILE A 51 6.80 2.68 -1.47
C ILE A 51 7.27 3.28 -0.15
N TYR A 52 7.35 2.44 0.89
CA TYR A 52 7.69 2.86 2.24
C TYR A 52 9.20 2.81 2.54
N ALA A 53 10.03 2.78 1.49
CA ALA A 53 11.47 2.87 1.68
C ALA A 53 11.87 4.23 2.27
N ASP A 54 12.77 4.19 3.24
CA ASP A 54 13.42 5.35 3.87
C ASP A 54 14.60 5.83 2.99
N ASP A 55 14.34 6.03 1.70
CA ASP A 55 15.30 6.50 0.70
C ASP A 55 14.68 7.51 -0.27
N GLU A 56 15.47 8.04 -1.20
CA GLU A 56 15.02 9.07 -2.16
C GLU A 56 13.96 8.56 -3.14
N ASP A 57 13.90 7.25 -3.40
CA ASP A 57 13.00 6.60 -4.37
C ASP A 57 11.62 6.25 -3.74
N GLY A 58 11.59 6.04 -2.42
CA GLY A 58 10.38 5.85 -1.61
C GLY A 58 9.75 7.16 -1.11
N VAL A 59 8.76 7.04 -0.22
CA VAL A 59 8.09 8.19 0.41
C VAL A 59 8.86 8.76 1.60
N ASN A 60 9.85 8.03 2.12
CA ASN A 60 10.47 8.30 3.41
C ASN A 60 9.42 8.42 4.54
N LEU A 61 8.87 7.26 4.95
CA LEU A 61 7.70 7.21 5.82
C LEU A 61 8.09 7.66 7.24
N PRO A 62 7.30 8.51 7.91
CA PRO A 62 7.57 8.86 9.30
C PRO A 62 7.58 7.62 10.20
N ASP A 63 8.27 7.71 11.33
CA ASP A 63 8.18 6.71 12.39
C ASP A 63 7.15 7.11 13.45
N ILE A 64 7.00 8.41 13.70
CA ILE A 64 6.13 8.94 14.74
C ILE A 64 5.31 10.11 14.18
N TRP A 65 4.01 10.07 14.44
CA TRP A 65 3.08 11.17 14.19
C TRP A 65 2.69 11.80 15.51
N VAL A 66 2.72 13.13 15.57
CA VAL A 66 2.10 13.92 16.64
C VAL A 66 0.97 14.71 16.01
N GLU A 67 -0.27 14.31 16.27
CA GLU A 67 -1.45 14.91 15.67
C GLU A 67 -2.24 15.73 16.69
N ASN A 68 -2.44 17.01 16.40
CA ASN A 68 -3.36 17.86 17.13
C ASN A 68 -4.79 17.57 16.70
N SER A 69 -5.49 16.76 17.50
CA SER A 69 -6.85 16.30 17.19
C SER A 69 -7.93 17.36 17.40
N ALA A 70 -7.61 18.48 18.07
CA ALA A 70 -8.58 19.49 18.48
C ALA A 70 -8.43 20.83 17.75
N ALA A 71 -7.21 21.16 17.29
CA ALA A 71 -6.89 22.46 16.74
C ALA A 71 -5.70 22.40 15.78
N THR A 72 -5.30 23.57 15.29
CA THR A 72 -4.10 23.78 14.46
C THR A 72 -3.11 24.61 15.25
N TRP A 73 -1.83 24.28 15.19
CA TRP A 73 -0.74 25.14 15.64
C TRP A 73 -0.44 26.21 14.59
N ASP A 74 -0.02 27.39 15.05
CA ASP A 74 0.62 28.36 14.17
C ASP A 74 2.07 27.92 13.84
N GLY A 75 2.65 28.50 12.79
CA GLY A 75 3.98 28.09 12.34
C GLY A 75 5.11 28.35 13.33
N ALA A 76 4.97 29.34 14.21
CA ALA A 76 5.98 29.58 15.24
C ALA A 76 5.94 28.48 16.32
N THR A 77 4.74 28.05 16.69
CA THR A 77 4.50 27.00 17.67
C THR A 77 4.93 25.65 17.12
N ALA A 78 4.52 25.31 15.89
CA ALA A 78 4.91 24.06 15.24
C ALA A 78 6.44 23.94 15.10
N ALA A 79 7.11 25.01 14.66
CA ALA A 79 8.58 25.04 14.58
C ALA A 79 9.25 24.92 15.96
N SER A 80 8.71 25.61 16.97
CA SER A 80 9.22 25.52 18.35
C SER A 80 9.06 24.12 18.93
N LEU A 81 7.96 23.42 18.62
CA LEU A 81 7.75 22.03 19.04
C LEU A 81 8.79 21.10 18.42
N CYS A 82 8.99 21.16 17.09
CA CYS A 82 10.03 20.38 16.43
C CYS A 82 11.43 20.64 17.01
N GLN A 83 11.78 21.91 17.26
CA GLN A 83 13.04 22.26 17.90
C GLN A 83 13.17 21.66 19.31
N THR A 84 12.11 21.79 20.12
CA THR A 84 12.10 21.27 21.50
C THR A 84 12.25 19.75 21.53
N ILE A 85 11.58 19.05 20.61
CA ILE A 85 11.69 17.58 20.49
C ILE A 85 13.11 17.18 20.09
N SER A 86 13.71 17.90 19.13
CA SER A 86 15.10 17.65 18.71
C SER A 86 16.10 17.87 19.86
N GLU A 87 15.93 18.93 20.65
CA GLU A 87 16.83 19.25 21.78
C GLU A 87 16.69 18.28 22.96
N GLN A 88 15.49 17.71 23.16
CA GLN A 88 15.19 16.80 24.25
C GLN A 88 15.15 15.32 23.83
N TRP A 89 15.67 15.01 22.65
CA TRP A 89 15.60 13.66 22.10
C TRP A 89 16.27 12.63 23.03
N PRO A 90 15.55 11.56 23.43
CA PRO A 90 15.97 10.70 24.54
C PRO A 90 17.04 9.67 24.16
N ASP A 91 17.17 9.30 22.87
CA ASP A 91 18.02 8.20 22.43
C ASP A 91 19.04 8.64 21.37
N ALA A 92 20.32 8.65 21.76
CA ALA A 92 21.42 9.02 20.86
C ALA A 92 21.77 7.94 19.81
N SER A 93 21.28 6.71 19.97
CA SER A 93 21.51 5.61 19.05
C SER A 93 20.38 5.41 18.02
N MET A 94 19.24 6.06 18.23
CA MET A 94 18.18 6.26 17.24
C MET A 94 17.94 7.76 17.08
N PRO A 95 18.88 8.53 16.49
CA PRO A 95 18.74 9.98 16.41
C PRO A 95 17.56 10.37 15.53
N LEU A 96 16.84 11.42 15.92
CA LEU A 96 15.87 12.11 15.07
C LEU A 96 16.60 12.71 13.86
N GLU A 97 16.22 12.34 12.63
CA GLU A 97 16.76 12.93 11.41
C GLU A 97 15.96 14.17 11.01
N ASN A 98 14.64 14.03 10.93
CA ASN A 98 13.75 15.09 10.49
C ASN A 98 12.54 15.24 11.41
N CYS A 99 12.10 16.48 11.62
CA CYS A 99 10.79 16.81 12.18
C CYS A 99 10.12 17.82 11.24
N GLU A 100 9.02 17.40 10.62
CA GLU A 100 8.33 18.19 9.59
C GLU A 100 6.88 18.45 10.00
N PRO A 101 6.52 19.72 10.27
CA PRO A 101 5.13 20.12 10.44
C PRO A 101 4.36 19.96 9.13
N ARG A 102 3.15 19.42 9.21
CA ARG A 102 2.23 19.26 8.07
C ARG A 102 0.83 19.71 8.44
N MET A 103 0.09 20.09 7.41
CA MET A 103 -1.32 20.44 7.52
C MET A 103 -2.16 19.41 6.76
N VAL A 104 -3.15 18.82 7.42
CA VAL A 104 -4.11 17.92 6.79
C VAL A 104 -5.52 18.34 7.17
N ILE A 105 -6.38 18.49 6.17
CA ILE A 105 -7.76 18.92 6.37
C ILE A 105 -8.74 18.07 5.58
N ASP A 106 -9.87 17.76 6.20
CA ASP A 106 -11.01 17.20 5.50
C ASP A 106 -11.66 18.25 4.61
N GLY A 107 -12.15 17.82 3.46
CA GLY A 107 -12.77 18.68 2.47
C GLY A 107 -13.71 17.95 1.53
N LEU A 108 -14.05 18.66 0.45
CA LEU A 108 -14.95 18.21 -0.60
C LEU A 108 -14.34 18.57 -1.95
N MET A 109 -14.46 17.68 -2.90
CA MET A 109 -14.23 17.96 -4.31
C MET A 109 -15.56 18.11 -5.03
N PHE A 110 -15.68 19.17 -5.83
CA PHE A 110 -16.86 19.47 -6.63
C PHE A 110 -16.58 19.00 -8.05
N HIS A 111 -17.20 17.89 -8.45
CA HIS A 111 -17.00 17.28 -9.75
C HIS A 111 -18.29 17.31 -10.57
N ILE A 112 -18.24 17.81 -11.80
CA ILE A 112 -19.39 17.84 -12.71
C ILE A 112 -19.32 16.62 -13.63
N GLY A 113 -20.08 15.58 -13.31
CA GLY A 113 -20.16 14.35 -14.10
C GLY A 113 -21.52 14.23 -14.80
N GLU A 114 -21.53 13.99 -16.10
CA GLU A 114 -22.76 13.80 -16.92
C GLU A 114 -23.82 14.93 -16.79
N GLY A 115 -23.39 16.14 -16.42
CA GLY A 115 -24.27 17.31 -16.26
C GLY A 115 -24.87 17.49 -14.85
N GLU A 116 -24.50 16.66 -13.88
CA GLU A 116 -24.81 16.84 -12.46
C GLU A 116 -23.54 17.09 -11.64
N GLU A 117 -23.61 18.04 -10.70
CA GLU A 117 -22.55 18.28 -9.74
C GLU A 117 -22.62 17.23 -8.62
N LYS A 118 -21.53 16.50 -8.45
CA LYS A 118 -21.32 15.52 -7.38
C LYS A 118 -20.34 16.08 -6.37
N LEU A 119 -20.70 15.94 -5.09
CA LEU A 119 -19.84 16.25 -3.96
C LEU A 119 -19.10 14.97 -3.55
N ILE A 120 -17.79 14.98 -3.70
CA ILE A 120 -16.93 13.85 -3.38
C ILE A 120 -16.19 14.17 -2.08
N PRO A 121 -16.31 13.34 -1.04
CA PRO A 121 -15.54 13.52 0.19
C PRO A 121 -14.05 13.44 -0.11
N ALA A 122 -13.28 14.33 0.51
CA ALA A 122 -11.87 14.45 0.21
C ALA A 122 -11.01 14.74 1.43
N VAL A 123 -9.72 14.42 1.32
CA VAL A 123 -8.68 14.80 2.29
C VAL A 123 -7.58 15.55 1.56
N TRP A 124 -7.24 16.71 2.07
CA TRP A 124 -6.25 17.60 1.49
C TRP A 124 -5.01 17.67 2.39
N HIS A 125 -3.85 17.41 1.80
CA HIS A 125 -2.57 17.47 2.49
C HIS A 125 -1.77 18.69 1.99
N GLY A 126 -1.21 19.44 2.94
CA GLY A 126 -0.20 20.45 2.72
C GLY A 126 1.16 19.79 2.64
N ILE A 127 1.60 19.56 1.41
CA ILE A 127 2.87 18.91 1.09
C ILE A 127 3.68 19.84 0.20
N ASP A 128 4.47 20.73 0.81
CA ASP A 128 5.59 21.37 0.10
C ASP A 128 6.71 20.35 -0.25
N GLU A 129 7.88 20.80 -0.71
CA GLU A 129 9.08 20.00 -1.02
C GLU A 129 9.64 19.12 0.14
N GLY A 130 8.93 19.00 1.27
CA GLY A 130 9.35 18.30 2.49
C GLY A 130 9.89 16.88 2.24
N ARG A 131 10.77 16.43 3.14
CA ARG A 131 11.58 15.22 2.97
C ARG A 131 10.95 13.98 3.60
N VAL A 132 9.96 14.17 4.46
CA VAL A 132 9.23 13.09 5.14
C VAL A 132 7.82 13.01 4.57
N ASP A 133 7.36 11.79 4.34
CA ASP A 133 6.04 11.45 3.80
C ASP A 133 5.74 12.12 2.45
N ARG A 134 6.64 11.93 1.50
CA ARG A 134 6.56 12.54 0.16
C ARG A 134 5.45 11.91 -0.67
N VAL A 135 4.90 12.69 -1.59
CA VAL A 135 4.02 12.13 -2.62
C VAL A 135 4.84 11.23 -3.54
N TRP A 136 4.47 9.96 -3.59
CA TRP A 136 5.10 8.97 -4.45
C TRP A 136 4.63 9.15 -5.90
N MET A 137 5.57 9.48 -6.78
CA MET A 137 5.33 9.65 -8.22
C MET A 137 6.31 8.77 -9.01
N PRO A 138 6.06 7.45 -9.12
CA PRO A 138 6.93 6.57 -9.87
C PRO A 138 6.92 6.95 -11.37
N GLU A 139 8.06 6.82 -12.05
CA GLU A 139 8.15 6.99 -13.50
C GLU A 139 7.38 5.86 -14.23
N ASN A 140 6.06 6.01 -14.37
CA ASN A 140 5.16 5.05 -14.99
C ASN A 140 3.96 5.75 -15.63
N ASP A 141 3.20 5.07 -16.50
CA ASP A 141 2.06 5.64 -17.20
C ASP A 141 0.93 6.11 -16.26
N CYS A 142 0.85 5.55 -15.04
CA CYS A 142 -0.17 5.90 -14.05
C CYS A 142 0.10 7.22 -13.31
N CYS A 143 1.37 7.63 -13.19
CA CYS A 143 1.77 8.78 -12.40
C CYS A 143 2.66 9.70 -13.24
N SER A 144 2.37 10.99 -13.22
CA SER A 144 3.15 11.95 -13.99
C SER A 144 3.00 13.35 -13.45
N GLY A 145 3.84 14.26 -13.93
CA GLY A 145 3.81 15.66 -13.55
C GLY A 145 4.86 16.00 -12.51
N ARG A 146 4.52 16.92 -11.61
CA ARG A 146 5.40 17.42 -10.55
C ARG A 146 4.59 17.73 -9.30
N LEU A 147 5.27 17.92 -8.18
CA LEU A 147 4.67 18.45 -6.96
C LEU A 147 4.10 19.86 -7.19
N ALA A 148 3.02 20.15 -6.47
CA ALA A 148 2.41 21.46 -6.40
C ALA A 148 3.35 22.43 -5.69
N SER A 149 3.65 23.58 -6.30
CA SER A 149 4.55 24.59 -5.71
C SER A 149 3.91 25.96 -5.64
N ALA A 150 2.97 26.28 -6.52
CA ALA A 150 2.13 27.47 -6.40
C ALA A 150 0.91 27.22 -5.48
N ASP A 151 0.27 28.32 -5.07
CA ASP A 151 -0.87 28.29 -4.17
C ASP A 151 -2.18 27.89 -4.87
N ASP A 152 -2.19 27.81 -6.20
CA ASP A 152 -3.30 27.37 -7.06
C ASP A 152 -3.02 26.05 -7.79
N GLU A 153 -2.05 25.29 -7.32
CA GLU A 153 -1.69 23.99 -7.88
C GLU A 153 -2.06 22.85 -6.94
N ILE A 154 -2.43 21.71 -7.52
CA ILE A 154 -2.73 20.49 -6.79
C ILE A 154 -2.17 19.27 -7.52
N VAL A 155 -1.69 18.31 -6.75
CA VAL A 155 -1.48 16.95 -7.22
C VAL A 155 -2.66 16.11 -6.74
N LEU A 156 -3.27 15.34 -7.63
CA LEU A 156 -4.38 14.46 -7.25
C LEU A 156 -3.91 13.02 -7.10
N ASP A 157 -4.61 12.29 -6.25
CA ASP A 157 -4.47 10.84 -6.17
C ASP A 157 -4.91 10.17 -7.46
N GLU A 158 -4.18 9.14 -7.90
CA GLU A 158 -4.46 8.43 -9.16
C GLU A 158 -5.83 7.74 -9.15
N HIS A 159 -6.26 7.18 -8.03
CA HIS A 159 -7.56 6.51 -7.92
C HIS A 159 -8.73 7.48 -8.11
N ALA A 160 -8.54 8.71 -7.64
CA ALA A 160 -9.50 9.80 -7.81
C ALA A 160 -9.46 10.35 -9.25
N ALA A 161 -8.26 10.66 -9.76
CA ALA A 161 -8.06 11.23 -11.09
C ALA A 161 -8.57 10.31 -12.20
N SER A 162 -8.24 9.02 -12.12
CA SER A 162 -8.68 7.98 -13.07
C SER A 162 -10.20 7.78 -13.04
N GLY A 163 -10.80 7.72 -11.85
CA GLY A 163 -12.25 7.56 -11.68
C GLY A 163 -13.08 8.75 -12.13
N MET A 164 -12.51 9.96 -12.13
CA MET A 164 -13.17 11.20 -12.56
C MET A 164 -12.73 11.69 -13.95
N GLU A 165 -11.87 10.94 -14.65
CA GLU A 165 -11.30 11.33 -15.95
C GLU A 165 -10.57 12.68 -15.93
N ILE A 166 -9.84 12.98 -14.85
CA ILE A 166 -9.11 14.23 -14.65
C ILE A 166 -7.65 14.04 -15.03
N GLY A 167 -7.14 14.92 -15.90
CA GLY A 167 -5.76 14.92 -16.36
C GLY A 167 -4.95 16.11 -15.82
N ILE A 168 -3.65 16.06 -16.09
CA ILE A 168 -2.74 17.18 -15.82
C ILE A 168 -3.11 18.36 -16.74
N GLY A 169 -3.20 19.54 -16.14
CA GLY A 169 -3.62 20.79 -16.79
C GLY A 169 -5.10 21.10 -16.65
N ASP A 170 -5.91 20.17 -16.14
CA ASP A 170 -7.30 20.42 -15.84
C ASP A 170 -7.46 21.29 -14.60
N THR A 171 -8.58 22.01 -14.52
CA THR A 171 -8.96 22.80 -13.36
C THR A 171 -10.01 22.06 -12.55
N VAL A 172 -9.76 21.88 -11.28
CA VAL A 172 -10.67 21.24 -10.32
C VAL A 172 -11.11 22.24 -9.27
N SER A 173 -12.36 22.13 -8.82
CA SER A 173 -12.87 22.95 -7.72
C SER A 173 -12.91 22.09 -6.46
N ILE A 174 -12.21 22.53 -5.43
CA ILE A 174 -12.11 21.84 -4.14
C ILE A 174 -12.49 22.82 -3.03
N GLY A 175 -12.95 22.28 -1.92
CA GLY A 175 -13.29 23.07 -0.75
C GLY A 175 -12.84 22.41 0.54
N ALA A 176 -12.56 23.24 1.53
CA ALA A 176 -12.33 22.83 2.90
C ALA A 176 -12.71 23.99 3.80
N GLY A 177 -13.58 23.78 4.79
CA GLY A 177 -13.98 24.74 5.83
C GLY A 177 -14.52 26.11 5.36
N HIS A 178 -13.72 26.90 4.67
CA HIS A 178 -13.92 28.30 4.30
C HIS A 178 -14.47 28.55 2.89
N GLY A 179 -14.79 27.52 2.12
CA GLY A 179 -15.45 27.66 0.82
C GLY A 179 -14.89 26.72 -0.23
N SER A 180 -15.12 27.05 -1.51
CA SER A 180 -14.59 26.35 -2.67
C SER A 180 -13.67 27.26 -3.47
N MET A 181 -12.58 26.71 -3.99
CA MET A 181 -11.58 27.39 -4.81
C MET A 181 -11.13 26.47 -5.95
N ASP A 182 -10.67 27.08 -7.02
CA ASP A 182 -10.21 26.37 -8.21
C ASP A 182 -8.69 26.18 -8.17
N PHE A 183 -8.24 24.98 -8.52
CA PHE A 183 -6.84 24.58 -8.56
C PHE A 183 -6.52 23.92 -9.90
N THR A 184 -5.30 24.11 -10.39
CA THR A 184 -4.78 23.45 -11.59
C THR A 184 -4.08 22.16 -11.20
N VAL A 185 -4.46 21.06 -11.83
CA VAL A 185 -3.83 19.76 -11.62
C VAL A 185 -2.46 19.76 -12.30
N VAL A 186 -1.38 19.63 -11.51
CA VAL A 186 0.00 19.65 -12.03
C VAL A 186 0.70 18.29 -11.94
N GLY A 187 0.09 17.34 -11.25
CA GLY A 187 0.58 15.97 -11.17
C GLY A 187 -0.47 14.99 -10.68
N ILE A 188 -0.15 13.72 -10.85
CA ILE A 188 -0.91 12.58 -10.35
C ILE A 188 0.09 11.67 -9.62
N GLY A 189 -0.20 11.34 -8.36
CA GLY A 189 0.69 10.53 -7.51
C GLY A 189 -0.06 9.85 -6.38
N TYR A 190 0.66 9.19 -5.48
CA TYR A 190 0.10 8.49 -4.33
C TYR A 190 0.68 9.01 -3.02
N HIS A 191 -0.02 8.80 -1.92
CA HIS A 191 0.47 9.10 -0.58
C HIS A 191 0.29 7.91 0.34
N SER A 192 1.30 7.68 1.18
CA SER A 192 1.40 6.58 2.13
C SER A 192 0.08 6.26 2.86
N GLN A 193 -0.54 7.28 3.42
CA GLN A 193 -1.73 7.20 4.25
C GLN A 193 -3.01 6.86 3.47
N HIS A 194 -2.99 6.90 2.13
CA HIS A 194 -4.19 6.79 1.29
C HIS A 194 -4.13 5.68 0.23
N LEU A 195 -3.12 4.81 0.26
CA LEU A 195 -2.97 3.69 -0.68
C LEU A 195 -4.03 2.58 -0.54
N PHE A 196 -4.73 2.52 0.59
CA PHE A 196 -5.91 1.66 0.76
C PHE A 196 -7.22 2.32 0.30
N PHE A 197 -7.17 3.57 -0.20
CA PHE A 197 -8.28 4.33 -0.79
C PHE A 197 -9.58 4.33 0.01
N SER A 198 -9.50 4.21 1.34
CA SER A 198 -10.68 4.16 2.20
C SER A 198 -10.92 5.52 2.87
N GLN A 199 -12.19 5.83 3.09
CA GLN A 199 -12.56 6.93 3.97
C GLN A 199 -12.24 6.56 5.42
N MET A 200 -11.94 7.56 6.25
CA MET A 200 -11.70 7.32 7.68
C MET A 200 -12.85 6.53 8.32
N GLY A 201 -12.52 5.44 9.00
CA GLY A 201 -13.49 4.52 9.61
C GLY A 201 -14.14 3.51 8.65
N SER A 202 -13.81 3.54 7.35
CA SER A 202 -14.19 2.50 6.40
C SER A 202 -13.09 1.45 6.27
N ILE A 203 -13.47 0.18 6.42
CA ILE A 203 -12.60 -0.98 6.14
C ILE A 203 -12.62 -1.39 4.66
N LEU A 204 -13.48 -0.76 3.86
CA LEU A 204 -13.57 -1.04 2.43
C LEU A 204 -13.00 0.14 1.64
N PRO A 205 -12.17 -0.14 0.61
CA PRO A 205 -11.71 0.90 -0.31
C PRO A 205 -12.93 1.51 -1.01
N ALA A 206 -12.87 2.81 -1.24
CA ALA A 206 -13.86 3.54 -1.99
C ALA A 206 -13.79 3.16 -3.48
N ASP A 207 -14.92 3.19 -4.17
CA ASP A 207 -14.93 3.03 -5.63
C ASP A 207 -14.17 4.21 -6.28
N PRO A 208 -13.51 4.01 -7.44
CA PRO A 208 -12.82 5.08 -8.15
C PRO A 208 -13.69 6.33 -8.33
N GLY A 209 -13.15 7.50 -8.01
CA GLY A 209 -13.86 8.78 -8.09
C GLY A 209 -14.94 9.03 -7.02
N THR A 210 -15.02 8.20 -5.97
CA THR A 210 -15.97 8.41 -4.85
C THR A 210 -15.31 8.89 -3.55
N PHE A 211 -13.98 8.96 -3.54
CA PHE A 211 -13.14 9.56 -2.53
C PHE A 211 -11.94 10.20 -3.21
N ALA A 212 -11.56 11.41 -2.81
CA ALA A 212 -10.46 12.14 -3.42
C ALA A 212 -9.40 12.50 -2.37
N THR A 213 -8.15 12.25 -2.69
CA THR A 213 -7.03 12.78 -1.91
C THR A 213 -6.24 13.71 -2.82
N GLY A 214 -5.77 14.82 -2.26
CA GLY A 214 -4.96 15.77 -3.01
C GLY A 214 -3.88 16.40 -2.16
N TYR A 215 -2.80 16.78 -2.83
CA TYR A 215 -1.57 17.25 -2.24
C TYR A 215 -1.28 18.66 -2.79
N LEU A 216 -1.34 19.64 -1.92
CA LEU A 216 -1.18 21.06 -2.22
C LEU A 216 0.16 21.54 -1.68
N SER A 217 0.66 22.67 -2.19
CA SER A 217 1.73 23.39 -1.48
C SER A 217 1.23 23.90 -0.13
N ASP A 218 2.14 24.18 0.80
CA ASP A 218 1.80 24.78 2.11
C ASP A 218 0.97 26.06 1.94
N THR A 219 1.37 26.91 1.00
CA THR A 219 0.62 28.14 0.69
C THR A 219 -0.77 27.87 0.09
N GLY A 220 -0.93 26.80 -0.69
CA GLY A 220 -2.20 26.41 -1.28
C GLY A 220 -3.21 25.91 -0.24
N ILE A 221 -2.79 25.06 0.69
CA ILE A 221 -3.67 24.57 1.76
C ILE A 221 -4.02 25.68 2.76
N GLU A 222 -3.06 26.56 3.07
CA GLU A 222 -3.29 27.72 3.93
C GLU A 222 -4.31 28.68 3.31
N ARG A 223 -4.22 28.91 2.00
CA ARG A 223 -5.20 29.71 1.26
C ARG A 223 -6.58 29.06 1.28
N LEU A 224 -6.66 27.75 1.02
CA LEU A 224 -7.91 27.00 0.99
C LEU A 224 -8.65 27.05 2.33
N ALA A 225 -7.92 26.88 3.43
CA ALA A 225 -8.46 26.87 4.79
C ALA A 225 -8.47 28.25 5.48
N ASN A 226 -7.89 29.29 4.85
CA ASN A 226 -7.66 30.62 5.43
C ASN A 226 -6.90 30.58 6.76
N LEU A 227 -5.75 29.90 6.73
CA LEU A 227 -4.83 29.73 7.84
C LEU A 227 -3.64 30.68 7.72
N SER A 228 -2.91 30.86 8.83
CA SER A 228 -1.66 31.61 8.83
C SER A 228 -0.53 30.79 8.20
N ALA A 229 0.50 31.49 7.71
CA ALA A 229 1.70 30.84 7.18
C ALA A 229 2.37 29.91 8.21
N GLY A 230 2.71 28.70 7.77
CA GLY A 230 3.29 27.62 8.55
C GLY A 230 2.31 26.89 9.46
N SER A 231 0.99 27.06 9.31
CA SER A 231 0.04 26.38 10.19
C SER A 231 0.11 24.86 10.00
N ALA A 232 0.04 24.12 11.09
CA ALA A 232 0.16 22.66 11.07
C ALA A 232 -0.74 22.02 12.13
N ASN A 233 -1.23 20.81 11.85
CA ASN A 233 -1.92 19.96 12.82
C ASN A 233 -1.28 18.58 12.96
N LEU A 234 -0.25 18.28 12.16
CA LEU A 234 0.60 17.11 12.31
C LEU A 234 2.06 17.52 12.43
N LEU A 235 2.81 16.81 13.25
CA LEU A 235 4.27 16.77 13.20
C LEU A 235 4.66 15.36 12.79
N LEU A 236 5.44 15.25 11.72
CA LEU A 236 6.01 14.01 11.23
C LEU A 236 7.45 13.90 11.70
N LEU A 237 7.78 12.83 12.42
CA LEU A 237 9.12 12.60 12.93
C LEU A 237 9.70 11.35 12.27
N ASP A 238 10.89 11.52 11.74
CA ASP A 238 11.64 10.50 11.03
C ASP A 238 12.93 10.22 11.82
N VAL A 239 13.11 8.96 12.21
CA VAL A 239 14.18 8.49 13.08
C VAL A 239 15.18 7.73 12.22
N ALA A 240 16.47 7.91 12.46
CA ALA A 240 17.49 7.33 11.60
C ALA A 240 17.36 5.81 11.44
N GLY A 241 17.20 5.38 10.19
CA GLY A 241 16.93 3.98 9.81
C GLY A 241 15.46 3.65 9.82
N SER A 242 15.11 2.37 9.92
CA SER A 242 13.72 1.92 10.03
C SER A 242 13.55 1.19 11.37
N PRO A 243 13.28 1.92 12.48
CA PRO A 243 13.11 1.30 13.79
C PRO A 243 11.96 0.28 13.77
N GLU A 244 12.11 -0.79 14.57
CA GLU A 244 11.02 -1.72 14.81
C GLU A 244 9.91 -1.02 15.60
N TYR A 245 8.66 -1.31 15.26
CA TYR A 245 7.45 -0.81 15.91
C TYR A 245 6.52 -1.98 16.24
N ASP A 246 5.59 -1.77 17.17
CA ASP A 246 4.71 -2.83 17.66
C ASP A 246 3.68 -3.20 16.59
N LEU A 247 3.69 -4.45 16.14
CA LEU A 247 2.80 -4.89 15.06
C LEU A 247 1.43 -5.27 15.60
N GLN A 248 0.34 -4.80 14.97
CA GLN A 248 -1.02 -5.21 15.37
C GLN A 248 -1.29 -6.72 15.15
N SER A 249 -0.44 -7.40 14.39
CA SER A 249 -0.55 -8.82 14.02
C SER A 249 0.05 -9.77 15.05
N THR A 250 0.80 -9.28 16.03
CA THR A 250 1.51 -10.08 17.05
C THR A 250 1.12 -9.62 18.46
N GLU A 251 1.39 -10.47 19.45
CA GLU A 251 1.27 -10.12 20.88
C GLU A 251 2.65 -9.80 21.48
N GLU A 252 3.72 -9.87 20.67
CA GLU A 252 5.08 -9.50 21.06
C GLU A 252 5.20 -7.97 21.05
N VAL A 253 6.16 -7.44 21.81
CA VAL A 253 6.48 -6.00 21.82
C VAL A 253 7.79 -5.84 21.08
N GLU A 254 7.72 -5.72 19.75
CA GLU A 254 8.90 -5.54 18.90
C GLU A 254 9.47 -4.12 19.02
N GLY A 255 8.61 -3.13 19.20
CA GLY A 255 8.92 -1.71 19.20
C GLY A 255 9.27 -1.10 20.55
N GLU A 256 9.75 -1.88 21.54
CA GLU A 256 9.97 -1.42 22.92
C GLU A 256 10.73 -0.07 22.98
N ARG A 257 11.77 0.07 22.16
CA ARG A 257 12.60 1.29 22.11
C ARG A 257 11.87 2.47 21.46
N LEU A 258 11.13 2.24 20.38
CA LEU A 258 10.35 3.29 19.73
C LEU A 258 9.20 3.75 20.65
N SER A 259 8.57 2.82 21.35
CA SER A 259 7.53 3.08 22.36
C SER A 259 8.05 3.94 23.52
N GLU A 260 9.29 3.74 23.98
CA GLU A 260 9.94 4.64 24.95
C GLU A 260 10.17 6.04 24.38
N ILE A 261 10.61 6.15 23.12
CA ILE A 261 10.79 7.44 22.43
C ILE A 261 9.46 8.17 22.29
N ILE A 262 8.39 7.49 21.85
CA ILE A 262 7.04 8.06 21.72
C ILE A 262 6.52 8.58 23.06
N ALA A 263 6.75 7.83 24.14
CA ALA A 263 6.40 8.29 25.49
C ALA A 263 7.15 9.58 25.87
N SER A 264 8.45 9.66 25.57
CA SER A 264 9.24 10.88 25.81
C SER A 264 8.78 12.05 24.94
N VAL A 265 8.51 11.84 23.65
CA VAL A 265 7.99 12.87 22.73
C VAL A 265 6.67 13.40 23.25
N LYS A 266 5.78 12.51 23.69
CA LYS A 266 4.52 12.89 24.31
C LYS A 266 4.73 13.77 25.55
N ASP A 267 5.61 13.39 26.47
CA ASP A 267 5.89 14.19 27.66
C ASP A 267 6.49 15.58 27.30
N THR A 268 7.37 15.63 26.30
CA THR A 268 7.95 16.90 25.79
C THR A 268 6.88 17.81 25.20
N VAL A 269 5.98 17.29 24.36
CA VAL A 269 4.90 18.09 23.75
C VAL A 269 3.90 18.54 24.82
N MET A 270 3.52 17.67 25.77
CA MET A 270 2.65 18.04 26.91
C MET A 270 3.25 19.13 27.79
N ALA A 271 4.58 19.21 27.90
CA ALA A 271 5.25 20.25 28.67
C ALA A 271 5.37 21.58 27.90
N ALA A 272 5.37 21.53 26.57
CA ALA A 272 5.55 22.68 25.69
C ALA A 272 4.22 23.34 25.27
N ASP A 273 3.15 22.54 25.14
CA ASP A 273 1.84 23.00 24.67
C ASP A 273 0.68 22.25 25.37
N ASP A 274 -0.40 22.98 25.66
CA ASP A 274 -1.58 22.47 26.37
C ASP A 274 -2.64 21.86 25.42
N ALA A 275 -2.36 21.74 24.12
CA ALA A 275 -3.33 21.21 23.16
C ALA A 275 -3.62 19.72 23.39
N SER A 276 -4.79 19.28 22.94
CA SER A 276 -5.13 17.86 22.88
C SER A 276 -4.49 17.24 21.64
N PHE A 277 -3.52 16.37 21.86
CA PHE A 277 -2.84 15.66 20.79
C PHE A 277 -2.81 14.16 21.03
N ILE A 278 -2.60 13.42 19.95
CA ILE A 278 -2.34 11.99 19.95
C ILE A 278 -0.97 11.73 19.34
N THR A 279 -0.28 10.72 19.85
CA THR A 279 1.02 10.27 19.35
C THR A 279 0.91 8.81 18.99
N TYR A 280 1.30 8.46 17.77
CA TYR A 280 1.25 7.09 17.28
C TYR A 280 2.42 6.81 16.34
N ASP A 281 2.75 5.53 16.19
CA ASP A 281 3.74 5.05 15.23
C ASP A 281 3.06 4.64 13.91
N ARG A 282 3.84 4.01 13.03
CA ARG A 282 3.39 3.45 11.74
C ARG A 282 2.18 2.53 11.89
N SER A 283 2.03 1.85 13.03
CA SER A 283 0.89 0.98 13.31
C SER A 283 -0.44 1.72 13.52
N GLY A 284 -0.38 3.01 13.81
CA GLY A 284 -1.55 3.88 13.92
C GLY A 284 -2.11 4.35 12.58
N VAL A 285 -1.41 4.10 11.47
CA VAL A 285 -1.83 4.53 10.13
C VAL A 285 -2.51 3.37 9.40
N ASP A 286 -3.84 3.41 9.32
CA ASP A 286 -4.68 2.33 8.77
C ASP A 286 -4.19 1.81 7.41
N SER A 287 -3.94 2.70 6.44
CA SER A 287 -3.47 2.31 5.10
C SER A 287 -2.12 1.59 5.12
N VAL A 288 -1.19 2.05 5.96
CA VAL A 288 0.14 1.43 6.11
C VAL A 288 0.00 0.04 6.71
N GLU A 289 -0.74 -0.08 7.83
CA GLU A 289 -0.93 -1.36 8.50
C GLU A 289 -1.68 -2.39 7.67
N PHE A 290 -2.73 -1.99 6.95
CA PHE A 290 -3.47 -2.92 6.11
C PHE A 290 -2.59 -3.50 5.00
N LEU A 291 -1.80 -2.66 4.35
CA LEU A 291 -0.89 -3.11 3.28
C LEU A 291 0.26 -3.96 3.83
N ARG A 292 0.79 -3.62 5.01
CA ARG A 292 1.79 -4.43 5.72
C ARG A 292 1.23 -5.81 6.06
N ALA A 293 0.05 -5.86 6.65
CA ALA A 293 -0.62 -7.09 7.05
C ALA A 293 -0.98 -7.96 5.83
N ASP A 294 -1.38 -7.36 4.71
CA ASP A 294 -1.59 -8.08 3.44
C ASP A 294 -0.27 -8.65 2.89
N ALA A 295 0.81 -7.86 2.85
CA ALA A 295 2.13 -8.31 2.42
C ALA A 295 2.64 -9.50 3.26
N GLU A 296 2.57 -9.37 4.59
CA GLU A 296 2.96 -10.41 5.53
C GLU A 296 2.08 -11.65 5.40
N GLY A 297 0.76 -11.45 5.29
CA GLY A 297 -0.22 -12.52 5.12
C GLY A 297 -0.01 -13.29 3.82
N ALA A 298 0.27 -12.59 2.72
CA ALA A 298 0.59 -13.20 1.43
C ALA A 298 1.89 -14.01 1.51
N SER A 299 2.94 -13.44 2.11
CA SER A 299 4.24 -14.10 2.29
C SER A 299 4.16 -15.36 3.15
N LYS A 300 3.44 -15.31 4.29
CA LYS A 300 3.26 -16.47 5.19
C LYS A 300 2.35 -17.55 4.60
N SER A 301 1.31 -17.17 3.86
CA SER A 301 0.34 -18.13 3.31
C SER A 301 0.81 -18.81 2.01
N TYR A 302 1.65 -18.13 1.21
CA TYR A 302 2.10 -18.62 -0.09
C TYR A 302 2.77 -20.02 -0.04
N PRO A 303 3.73 -20.30 0.86
CA PRO A 303 4.35 -21.63 0.95
C PRO A 303 3.35 -22.73 1.32
N ILE A 304 2.38 -22.40 2.19
CA ILE A 304 1.35 -23.33 2.66
C ILE A 304 0.41 -23.70 1.51
N ILE A 305 -0.13 -22.70 0.82
CA ILE A 305 -1.05 -22.88 -0.31
C ILE A 305 -0.35 -23.66 -1.43
N THR A 306 0.89 -23.28 -1.76
CA THR A 306 1.69 -23.96 -2.78
C THR A 306 1.95 -25.42 -2.41
N GLY A 307 2.26 -25.71 -1.15
CA GLY A 307 2.41 -27.07 -0.65
C GLY A 307 1.13 -27.90 -0.79
N MET A 308 -0.03 -27.33 -0.45
CA MET A 308 -1.33 -27.98 -0.62
C MET A 308 -1.64 -28.27 -2.10
N ILE A 309 -1.41 -27.31 -2.98
CA ILE A 309 -1.60 -27.47 -4.43
C ILE A 309 -0.69 -28.60 -4.96
N ALA A 310 0.58 -28.61 -4.57
CA ALA A 310 1.54 -29.64 -4.96
C ALA A 310 1.10 -31.04 -4.48
N MET A 311 0.59 -31.14 -3.26
CA MET A 311 0.05 -32.40 -2.71
C MET A 311 -1.15 -32.89 -3.52
N VAL A 312 -2.14 -32.02 -3.79
CA VAL A 312 -3.34 -32.37 -4.56
C VAL A 312 -2.98 -32.77 -5.99
N ALA A 313 -2.06 -32.05 -6.62
CA ALA A 313 -1.54 -32.39 -7.94
C ALA A 313 -0.86 -33.77 -7.92
N GLY A 314 -0.02 -34.05 -6.92
CA GLY A 314 0.63 -35.34 -6.73
C GLY A 314 -0.37 -36.50 -6.59
N ILE A 315 -1.38 -36.36 -5.72
CA ILE A 315 -2.44 -37.36 -5.54
C ILE A 315 -3.21 -37.57 -6.85
N THR A 316 -3.52 -36.50 -7.56
CA THR A 316 -4.27 -36.56 -8.82
C THR A 316 -3.48 -37.30 -9.90
N ILE A 317 -2.19 -36.99 -10.06
CA ILE A 317 -1.30 -37.67 -11.00
C ILE A 317 -1.23 -39.16 -10.64
N PHE A 318 -1.06 -39.48 -9.36
CA PHE A 318 -1.00 -40.85 -8.88
C PHE A 318 -2.28 -41.64 -9.20
N LEU A 319 -3.45 -41.10 -8.84
CA LEU A 319 -4.75 -41.73 -9.12
C LEU A 319 -5.02 -41.87 -10.63
N SER A 320 -4.59 -40.89 -11.42
CA SER A 320 -4.69 -40.93 -12.88
C SER A 320 -3.86 -42.07 -13.47
N LEU A 321 -2.59 -42.18 -13.04
CA LEU A 321 -1.68 -43.26 -13.45
C LEU A 321 -2.20 -44.63 -13.02
N GLN A 322 -2.68 -44.76 -11.78
CA GLN A 322 -3.27 -46.00 -11.28
C GLN A 322 -4.45 -46.46 -12.15
N ARG A 323 -5.37 -45.53 -12.47
CA ARG A 323 -6.51 -45.82 -13.35
C ARG A 323 -6.06 -46.17 -14.78
N LEU A 324 -4.96 -45.58 -15.28
CA LEU A 324 -4.40 -45.91 -16.59
C LEU A 324 -3.86 -47.35 -16.60
N ILE A 325 -3.04 -47.72 -15.62
CA ILE A 325 -2.46 -49.07 -15.48
C ILE A 325 -3.57 -50.12 -15.36
N GLN A 326 -4.57 -49.88 -14.49
CA GLN A 326 -5.71 -50.78 -14.34
C GLN A 326 -6.48 -50.97 -15.64
N SER A 327 -6.68 -49.89 -16.42
CA SER A 327 -7.35 -49.98 -17.72
C SER A 327 -6.57 -50.78 -18.78
N GLN A 328 -5.25 -50.94 -18.61
CA GLN A 328 -4.37 -51.68 -19.52
C GLN A 328 -3.90 -53.03 -18.97
N ALA A 329 -4.41 -53.47 -17.81
CA ALA A 329 -3.95 -54.69 -17.15
C ALA A 329 -3.96 -55.94 -18.05
N ARG A 330 -4.94 -56.06 -18.95
CA ARG A 330 -5.04 -57.16 -19.92
C ARG A 330 -3.96 -57.08 -21.02
N GLU A 331 -3.67 -55.89 -21.55
CA GLU A 331 -2.58 -55.70 -22.52
C GLU A 331 -1.21 -55.98 -21.88
N ILE A 332 -1.02 -55.56 -20.62
CA ILE A 332 0.19 -55.83 -19.85
C ILE A 332 0.40 -57.34 -19.66
N ALA A 333 -0.66 -58.08 -19.30
CA ALA A 333 -0.60 -59.53 -19.15
C ALA A 333 -0.20 -60.25 -20.45
N ILE A 334 -0.76 -59.84 -21.59
CA ILE A 334 -0.42 -60.40 -22.91
C ILE A 334 1.05 -60.12 -23.26
N LEU A 335 1.54 -58.90 -23.03
CA LEU A 335 2.94 -58.56 -23.27
C LEU A 335 3.90 -59.40 -22.41
N ARG A 336 3.53 -59.65 -21.15
CA ARG A 336 4.31 -60.49 -20.23
C ARG A 336 4.36 -61.95 -20.69
N THR A 337 3.28 -62.49 -21.26
CA THR A 337 3.26 -63.84 -21.86
C THR A 337 4.10 -63.94 -23.14
N LEU A 338 4.35 -62.82 -23.83
CA LEU A 338 5.20 -62.74 -25.02
C LEU A 338 6.69 -62.57 -24.69
N GLY A 339 7.09 -62.67 -23.42
CA GLY A 339 8.49 -62.61 -22.99
C GLY A 339 9.11 -61.20 -22.97
N ILE A 340 8.28 -60.17 -23.05
CA ILE A 340 8.71 -58.78 -22.86
C ILE A 340 8.63 -58.50 -21.35
N PRO A 341 9.76 -58.19 -20.69
CA PRO A 341 9.80 -57.98 -19.24
C PRO A 341 9.02 -56.76 -18.77
#